data_AF-A0A371G9W0-F1
#
_entry.id   AF-A0A371G9W0-F1
#
_cell.length_a   1.000
_cell.length_b   1.000
_cell.length_c   1.000
_cell.angle_alpha   90.00
_cell.angle_beta   90.00
_cell.angle_gamma   90.00
#
_symmetry.space_group_name_H-M   'P 1'
#
loop_
_entity.id
_entity.type
_entity.pdbx_description
1 polymer ?
#
loop_
_entity_poly.entity_id
_entity_poly.type
_entity_poly.pdbx_seq_one_letter_code
_entity_poly.pdbx_strand_id
1 'polypeptide(L)'
;MSTIHYNSRVTKIALVIDGRGYLQMACPYVSERSEEKPEKSSPSYGRISAELKPGMMFVVPPGHPFLVIASRKENLQIISFEVKARDNNEYTCAGKDNIVTSLDNVAKELAFNYPAEIVNGIFAGKEGFFLPFELPREDHGRAYA
;
A
#
# COMPACT_ATOMS: atom_id res chain seq x y z
N MET A 1 5.42 3.16 -9.38
CA MET A 1 4.28 2.75 -8.53
C MET A 1 3.91 3.90 -7.60
N SER A 2 2.70 3.97 -7.06
CA SER A 2 2.47 4.81 -5.88
C SER A 2 3.22 4.23 -4.68
N THR A 3 3.52 5.05 -3.68
CA THR A 3 3.95 4.56 -2.37
C THR A 3 2.81 3.80 -1.68
N ILE A 4 3.14 3.06 -0.63
CA ILE A 4 2.14 2.51 0.28
C ILE A 4 1.58 3.69 1.08
N HIS A 5 0.27 3.89 1.04
CA HIS A 5 -0.39 4.99 1.73
C HIS A 5 -1.80 4.61 2.18
N TYR A 6 -2.35 5.37 3.12
CA TYR A 6 -3.73 5.24 3.57
C TYR A 6 -4.36 6.60 3.81
N ASN A 7 -5.69 6.65 3.69
CA ASN A 7 -6.50 7.82 4.02
C ASN A 7 -7.02 7.72 5.45
N SER A 8 -6.99 8.81 6.21
CA SER A 8 -7.49 8.81 7.59
C SER A 8 -9.01 8.72 7.70
N ARG A 9 -9.76 9.31 6.75
CA ARG A 9 -11.22 9.46 6.86
C ARG A 9 -11.98 9.10 5.60
N VAL A 10 -11.36 9.24 4.44
CA VAL A 10 -12.01 9.07 3.14
C VAL A 10 -12.18 7.59 2.78
N THR A 11 -13.37 7.27 2.29
CA THR A 11 -13.56 6.10 1.42
C THR A 11 -13.30 6.52 -0.02
N LYS A 12 -12.25 5.96 -0.63
CA LYS A 12 -11.89 6.23 -2.02
C LYS A 12 -12.59 5.22 -2.93
N ILE A 13 -13.31 5.70 -3.93
CA ILE A 13 -13.91 4.89 -5.00
C ILE A 13 -13.17 5.23 -6.29
N ALA A 14 -12.42 4.28 -6.82
CA ALA A 14 -11.49 4.50 -7.92
C ALA A 14 -11.91 3.71 -9.16
N LEU A 15 -11.99 4.37 -10.31
CA LEU A 15 -12.29 3.81 -11.63
C LEU A 15 -11.06 3.90 -12.53
N VAL A 16 -10.62 2.76 -13.08
CA VAL A 16 -9.56 2.71 -14.07
C VAL A 16 -10.12 3.20 -15.40
N ILE A 17 -9.57 4.29 -15.91
CA ILE A 17 -10.02 4.92 -17.16
C ILE A 17 -9.13 4.54 -18.35
N ASP A 18 -7.84 4.32 -18.13
CA ASP A 18 -6.91 3.91 -19.18
C ASP A 18 -5.71 3.14 -18.60
N GLY A 19 -5.09 2.31 -19.44
CA GLY A 19 -3.92 1.50 -19.13
C GLY A 19 -4.18 0.32 -18.19
N ARG A 20 -3.09 -0.34 -17.78
CA ARG A 20 -3.11 -1.55 -16.94
C ARG A 20 -2.17 -1.45 -15.76
N GLY A 21 -2.48 -2.20 -14.72
CA GLY A 21 -1.65 -2.27 -13.53
C GLY A 21 -2.12 -3.30 -12.50
N TYR A 22 -1.65 -3.13 -11.28
CA TYR A 22 -1.93 -4.00 -10.15
C TYR A 22 -2.23 -3.17 -8.90
N LEU A 23 -3.22 -3.60 -8.14
CA LEU A 23 -3.56 -3.08 -6.82
C LEU A 23 -3.12 -4.08 -5.76
N GLN A 24 -2.56 -3.57 -4.66
CA GLN A 24 -2.44 -4.33 -3.41
C GLN A 24 -2.97 -3.50 -2.24
N MET A 25 -3.68 -4.14 -1.33
CA MET A 25 -4.25 -3.49 -0.15
C MET A 25 -4.17 -4.43 1.06
N ALA A 26 -3.80 -3.88 2.22
CA ALA A 26 -3.87 -4.58 3.49
C ALA A 26 -5.25 -4.36 4.12
N CYS A 27 -5.92 -5.45 4.52
CA CYS A 27 -7.28 -5.42 5.06
C CYS A 27 -7.38 -6.26 6.35
N PRO A 28 -7.73 -5.66 7.50
CA PRO A 28 -7.83 -6.39 8.77
C PRO A 28 -9.03 -7.35 8.85
N TYR A 29 -9.98 -7.26 7.91
CA TYR A 29 -11.20 -8.07 7.92
C TYR A 29 -11.13 -9.32 7.03
N VAL A 30 -10.06 -9.43 6.22
CA VAL A 30 -9.88 -10.53 5.24
C VAL A 30 -8.75 -11.48 5.69
N SER A 31 -8.37 -11.45 6.96
CA SER A 31 -7.57 -12.53 7.52
C SER A 31 -8.31 -13.86 7.36
N GLU A 32 -7.60 -14.90 6.93
CA GLU A 32 -8.14 -16.24 6.72
C GLU A 32 -9.12 -16.60 7.84
N ARG A 33 -10.39 -16.86 7.46
CA ARG A 33 -11.42 -17.38 8.35
C ARG A 33 -10.99 -18.77 8.83
N SER A 34 -10.16 -18.81 9.86
CA SER A 34 -10.12 -19.93 10.78
C SER A 34 -11.26 -19.68 11.77
N GLU A 35 -12.38 -20.39 11.62
CA GLU A 35 -13.57 -20.27 12.49
C GLU A 35 -13.33 -20.76 13.94
N GLU A 36 -12.09 -20.77 14.42
CA GLU A 36 -11.72 -21.23 15.75
C GLU A 36 -10.59 -20.37 16.33
N LYS A 37 -10.89 -19.17 16.84
CA LYS A 37 -10.19 -18.60 18.01
C LYS A 37 -11.09 -17.61 18.77
N PRO A 38 -11.52 -17.95 20.00
CA PRO A 38 -11.82 -16.93 21.00
C PRO A 38 -10.51 -16.41 21.61
N GLU A 39 -10.55 -15.18 22.14
CA GLU A 39 -9.52 -14.48 22.93
C GLU A 39 -8.41 -13.71 22.18
N LYS A 40 -8.52 -12.36 22.25
CA LYS A 40 -7.43 -11.36 22.19
C LYS A 40 -6.23 -11.67 21.28
N SER A 41 -6.46 -12.14 20.05
CA SER A 41 -5.41 -12.26 19.06
C SER A 41 -5.09 -10.89 18.46
N SER A 42 -3.80 -10.58 18.28
CA SER A 42 -3.35 -9.38 17.58
C SER A 42 -4.06 -9.23 16.22
N PRO A 43 -4.41 -8.00 15.78
CA PRO A 43 -5.03 -7.79 14.48
C PRO A 43 -4.16 -8.39 13.37
N SER A 44 -4.73 -9.28 12.56
CA SER A 44 -4.08 -9.83 11.37
C SER A 44 -4.56 -9.08 10.13
N TYR A 45 -3.63 -8.73 9.23
CA TYR A 45 -3.96 -8.10 7.97
C TYR A 45 -3.94 -9.13 6.83
N GLY A 46 -5.07 -9.32 6.16
CA GLY A 46 -5.16 -10.06 4.91
C GLY A 46 -4.72 -9.19 3.73
N ARG A 47 -4.05 -9.81 2.74
CA ARG A 47 -3.67 -9.13 1.50
C ARG A 47 -4.77 -9.28 0.45
N ILE A 48 -5.31 -8.16 0.00
CA ILE A 48 -6.18 -8.09 -1.18
C ILE A 48 -5.31 -7.69 -2.37
N SER A 49 -5.47 -8.37 -3.50
CA SER A 49 -4.73 -8.08 -4.74
C SER A 49 -5.64 -8.21 -5.95
N ALA A 50 -5.46 -7.32 -6.92
CA ALA A 50 -6.24 -7.33 -8.15
C ALA A 50 -5.43 -6.77 -9.33
N GLU A 51 -5.64 -7.35 -10.51
CA GLU A 51 -5.23 -6.72 -11.77
C GLU A 51 -6.19 -5.57 -12.10
N LEU A 52 -5.66 -4.50 -12.68
CA LEU A 52 -6.38 -3.30 -13.07
C LEU A 52 -6.39 -3.18 -14.60
N LYS A 53 -7.57 -2.95 -15.17
CA LYS A 53 -7.81 -2.67 -16.59
C LYS A 53 -8.97 -1.67 -16.74
N PRO A 54 -9.11 -0.97 -17.88
CA PRO A 54 -10.14 0.04 -18.06
C PRO A 54 -11.55 -0.50 -17.78
N GLY A 55 -12.37 0.31 -17.09
CA GLY A 55 -13.72 -0.05 -16.66
C GLY A 55 -13.79 -0.77 -15.31
N MET A 56 -12.66 -1.18 -14.71
CA MET A 56 -12.64 -1.73 -13.36
C MET A 56 -12.76 -0.65 -12.30
N MET A 57 -13.55 -0.93 -11.27
CA MET A 57 -13.69 -0.10 -10.08
C MET A 57 -13.19 -0.84 -8.85
N PHE A 58 -12.52 -0.13 -7.94
CA PHE A 58 -12.16 -0.64 -6.63
C PHE A 58 -12.45 0.39 -5.54
N VAL A 59 -12.62 -0.09 -4.31
CA VAL A 59 -12.93 0.73 -3.14
C VAL A 59 -11.84 0.54 -2.10
N VAL A 60 -11.31 1.65 -1.59
CA VAL A 60 -10.36 1.68 -0.48
C VAL A 60 -11.04 2.34 0.71
N PRO A 61 -11.37 1.59 1.78
CA PRO A 61 -11.92 2.17 2.99
C PRO A 61 -10.87 3.01 3.75
N PRO A 62 -11.30 3.89 4.67
CA PRO A 62 -10.39 4.64 5.52
C PRO A 62 -9.48 3.69 6.32
N GLY A 63 -8.23 4.09 6.53
CA GLY A 63 -7.26 3.36 7.32
C GLY A 63 -6.71 2.08 6.67
N HIS A 64 -7.05 1.78 5.41
CA HIS A 64 -6.54 0.61 4.70
C HIS A 64 -5.33 1.01 3.83
N PRO A 65 -4.10 0.57 4.18
CA PRO A 65 -2.92 0.82 3.37
C PRO A 65 -3.03 0.12 2.02
N PHE A 66 -2.79 0.85 0.94
CA PHE A 66 -2.80 0.32 -0.41
C PHE A 66 -1.73 0.96 -1.28
N LEU A 67 -1.48 0.34 -2.43
CA LEU A 67 -0.61 0.86 -3.48
C LEU A 67 -1.12 0.42 -4.85
N VAL A 68 -0.80 1.21 -5.88
CA VAL A 68 -1.06 0.86 -7.27
C VAL A 68 0.25 0.85 -8.08
N ILE A 69 0.42 -0.16 -8.90
CA ILE A 69 1.58 -0.36 -9.77
C ILE A 69 1.10 -0.30 -11.21
N ALA A 70 1.58 0.69 -11.97
CA ALA A 70 1.37 0.71 -13.42
C ALA A 70 2.18 -0.40 -14.10
N SER A 71 1.66 -0.96 -15.19
CA SER A 71 2.41 -1.90 -16.02
C SER A 71 3.62 -1.22 -16.69
N ARG A 72 4.59 -2.00 -17.18
CA ARG A 72 5.78 -1.47 -17.88
C ARG A 72 5.47 -0.84 -19.24
N LYS A 73 4.30 -1.12 -19.82
CA LYS A 73 4.00 -0.85 -21.24
C LYS A 73 3.26 0.47 -21.45
N GLU A 74 2.52 0.91 -20.44
CA GLU A 74 1.57 2.01 -20.58
C GLU A 74 1.33 2.70 -19.24
N ASN A 75 0.95 3.98 -19.29
CA ASN A 75 0.54 4.73 -18.11
C ASN A 75 -0.79 4.20 -17.60
N LEU A 76 -0.92 4.07 -16.28
CA LEU A 76 -2.18 3.74 -15.62
C LEU A 76 -2.89 5.04 -15.21
N GLN A 77 -4.10 5.24 -15.70
CA GLN A 77 -4.92 6.40 -15.36
C GLN A 77 -6.15 5.97 -14.55
N ILE A 78 -6.37 6.62 -13.41
CA ILE A 78 -7.43 6.29 -12.46
C ILE A 78 -8.12 7.59 -12.03
N ILE A 79 -9.45 7.63 -12.15
CA ILE A 79 -10.28 8.68 -11.52
C ILE A 79 -10.70 8.19 -10.15
N SER A 80 -10.60 9.07 -9.14
CA SER A 80 -10.92 8.74 -7.76
C SER A 80 -11.96 9.69 -7.19
N PHE A 81 -13.04 9.14 -6.64
CA PHE A 81 -14.05 9.87 -5.88
C PHE A 81 -13.82 9.66 -4.39
N GLU A 82 -13.78 10.75 -3.64
CA GLU A 82 -13.46 10.73 -2.21
C GLU A 82 -14.70 11.09 -1.38
N VAL A 83 -15.27 10.07 -0.76
CA VAL A 83 -16.48 10.21 0.06
C VAL A 83 -16.07 10.58 1.49
N LYS A 84 -16.71 11.62 2.06
CA LYS A 84 -16.36 12.23 3.35
C LYS A 84 -14.94 12.83 3.38
N ALA A 85 -14.59 13.58 2.34
CA ALA A 85 -13.27 14.21 2.17
C ALA A 85 -12.89 15.30 3.19
N ARG A 86 -13.87 15.84 3.94
CA ARG A 86 -13.60 16.91 4.90
C ARG A 86 -12.63 16.44 6.00
N ASP A 87 -11.57 17.22 6.19
CA ASP A 87 -10.50 16.98 7.17
C ASP A 87 -9.79 15.62 7.00
N ASN A 88 -9.71 15.12 5.76
CA ASN A 88 -8.94 13.92 5.44
C ASN A 88 -7.46 14.27 5.21
N ASN A 89 -6.60 13.51 5.87
CA ASN A 89 -5.16 13.46 5.59
C ASN A 89 -4.80 12.12 4.96
N GLU A 90 -3.94 12.18 3.95
CA GLU A 90 -3.26 11.01 3.37
C GLU A 90 -1.90 10.83 4.04
N TYR A 91 -1.61 9.60 4.45
CA TYR A 91 -0.38 9.22 5.13
C TYR A 91 0.39 8.20 4.31
N THR A 92 1.66 8.50 4.03
CA THR A 92 2.55 7.59 3.31
C THR A 92 3.35 6.74 4.30
N CYS A 93 3.53 5.45 3.98
CA CYS A 93 4.31 4.51 4.79
C CYS A 93 5.75 4.36 4.28
N ALA A 94 6.04 4.86 3.08
CA ALA A 94 7.37 4.85 2.46
C ALA A 94 7.54 6.07 1.53
N GLY A 95 8.77 6.28 1.06
CA GLY A 95 9.15 7.47 0.31
C GLY A 95 9.50 8.64 1.22
N LYS A 96 9.60 9.83 0.64
CA LYS A 96 9.88 11.08 1.35
C LYS A 96 8.71 11.42 2.28
N ASP A 97 9.04 11.95 3.46
CA ASP A 97 8.07 12.45 4.45
C ASP A 97 7.04 11.38 4.91
N ASN A 98 7.47 10.12 5.03
CA ASN A 98 6.62 9.02 5.49
C ASN A 98 6.39 9.03 7.01
N ILE A 99 5.33 8.36 7.47
CA ILE A 99 4.94 8.35 8.90
C ILE A 99 6.05 7.88 9.84
N VAL A 100 6.96 7.00 9.39
CA VAL A 100 8.07 6.52 10.21
C VAL A 100 9.07 7.63 10.43
N THR A 101 9.33 8.48 9.44
CA THR A 101 10.24 9.61 9.60
C THR A 101 9.74 10.65 10.61
N SER A 102 8.42 10.77 10.79
CA SER A 102 7.79 11.66 11.80
C SER A 102 7.91 11.17 13.24
N LEU A 103 8.25 9.90 13.48
CA LEU A 103 8.46 9.37 14.82
C LEU A 103 9.78 9.87 15.41
N ASP A 104 9.82 10.12 16.71
CA ASP A 104 11.08 10.36 17.43
C ASP A 104 11.93 9.07 17.51
N ASN A 105 13.21 9.22 17.88
CA ASN A 105 14.15 8.09 17.91
C ASN A 105 13.72 6.99 18.90
N VAL A 106 13.17 7.36 20.06
CA VAL A 106 12.73 6.40 21.08
C VAL A 106 11.54 5.60 20.55
N ALA A 107 10.57 6.27 19.92
CA ALA A 107 9.44 5.61 19.29
C ALA A 107 9.85 4.64 18.18
N LYS A 108 10.85 5.01 17.36
CA LYS A 108 11.41 4.12 16.32
C LYS A 108 12.07 2.88 16.94
N GLU A 109 12.90 3.08 17.95
CA GLU A 109 13.60 1.99 18.62
C GLU A 109 12.64 1.00 19.27
N LEU A 110 11.60 1.50 19.93
CA LEU A 110 10.58 0.65 20.54
C LEU A 110 9.69 -0.05 19.51
N ALA A 111 9.31 0.63 18.42
CA ALA A 111 8.41 0.07 17.42
C ALA A 111 9.07 -1.02 16.56
N PHE A 112 10.34 -0.81 16.18
CA PHE A 112 11.05 -1.74 15.29
C PHE A 112 12.00 -2.68 16.03
N ASN A 113 12.33 -2.41 17.29
CA ASN A 113 13.35 -3.14 18.05
C ASN A 113 14.74 -3.10 17.38
N TYR A 114 15.09 -1.95 16.81
CA TYR A 114 16.38 -1.65 16.16
C TYR A 114 16.81 -0.21 16.46
N PRO A 115 18.12 0.09 16.49
CA PRO A 115 18.63 1.46 16.65
C PRO A 115 17.98 2.45 15.67
N ALA A 116 17.64 3.65 16.14
CA ALA A 116 16.95 4.65 15.34
C ALA A 116 17.73 5.02 14.07
N GLU A 117 19.07 5.01 14.12
CA GLU A 117 19.94 5.30 12.97
C GLU A 117 19.72 4.30 11.83
N ILE A 118 19.54 3.02 12.14
CA ILE A 118 19.28 1.97 11.15
C ILE A 118 17.88 2.18 10.55
N VAL A 119 16.89 2.42 11.40
CA VAL A 119 15.51 2.70 10.96
C VAL A 119 15.48 3.94 10.06
N ASN A 120 16.11 5.03 10.48
CA ASN A 120 16.23 6.26 9.70
C ASN A 120 16.91 6.01 8.35
N GLY A 121 17.99 5.22 8.31
CA GLY A 121 18.66 4.84 7.07
C GLY A 121 17.76 4.09 6.09
N ILE A 122 16.95 3.14 6.59
CA ILE A 122 16.00 2.36 5.77
C ILE A 122 14.87 3.26 5.22
N PHE A 123 14.33 4.15 6.06
CA PHE A 123 13.20 5.01 5.70
C PHE A 123 13.61 6.36 5.07
N ALA A 124 14.89 6.59 4.77
CA ALA A 124 15.43 7.81 4.16
C ALA A 124 15.17 7.94 2.64
N GLY A 125 13.98 7.52 2.19
CA GLY A 125 13.56 7.62 0.79
C GLY A 125 13.57 9.07 0.29
N LYS A 126 14.02 9.28 -0.96
CA LYS A 126 14.16 10.63 -1.55
C LYS A 126 12.96 11.02 -2.41
N GLU A 127 12.34 10.03 -3.05
CA GLU A 127 11.19 10.18 -3.92
C GLU A 127 9.91 10.35 -3.09
N GLY A 128 9.01 11.22 -3.55
CA GLY A 128 7.75 11.49 -2.86
C GLY A 128 6.72 10.37 -3.06
N PHE A 129 5.55 10.73 -3.58
CA PHE A 129 4.42 9.82 -3.68
C PHE A 129 4.60 8.70 -4.72
N PHE A 130 5.30 8.99 -5.82
CA PHE A 130 5.56 8.00 -6.86
C PHE A 130 7.00 7.48 -6.76
N LEU A 131 7.11 6.17 -6.58
CA LEU A 131 8.39 5.49 -6.43
C LEU A 131 8.75 4.75 -7.72
N PRO A 132 10.03 4.76 -8.13
CA PRO A 132 10.51 3.90 -9.21
C PRO A 132 10.30 2.45 -8.79
N PHE A 133 9.75 1.65 -9.70
CA PHE A 133 9.53 0.24 -9.42
C PHE A 133 9.75 -0.57 -10.69
N GLU A 134 10.63 -1.54 -10.57
CA GLU A 134 10.81 -2.56 -11.58
C GLU A 134 10.13 -3.83 -11.09
N LEU A 135 9.08 -4.28 -11.80
CA LEU A 135 8.53 -5.61 -11.58
C LEU A 135 9.68 -6.62 -11.71
N PRO A 136 9.87 -7.56 -10.76
CA PRO A 136 10.82 -8.65 -10.94
C PRO A 136 10.59 -9.28 -12.32
N ARG A 137 11.66 -9.57 -13.08
CA ARG A 137 11.50 -10.36 -14.30
C ARG A 137 10.87 -11.67 -13.88
N GLU A 138 9.76 -12.04 -14.51
CA GLU A 138 9.36 -13.44 -14.50
C GLU A 138 10.50 -14.21 -15.17
N ASP A 139 11.36 -14.83 -14.37
CA ASP A 139 12.13 -15.95 -14.86
C ASP A 139 11.09 -17.01 -15.22
N HIS A 140 10.69 -17.03 -16.49
CA HIS A 140 10.08 -18.22 -17.07
C HIS A 140 11.08 -19.33 -16.82
N GLY A 141 10.82 -20.12 -15.77
CA GLY A 141 11.57 -21.32 -15.46
C GLY A 141 11.73 -22.07 -16.77
N ARG A 142 12.99 -22.21 -17.19
CA ARG A 142 13.35 -23.08 -18.30
C ARG A 142 12.77 -24.46 -17.94
N ALA A 143 11.70 -24.84 -18.63
CA ALA A 143 11.31 -26.22 -18.69
C ALA A 143 12.48 -26.94 -19.37
N TYR A 144 13.29 -27.63 -18.57
CA TYR A 144 14.18 -28.64 -19.08
C TYR A 144 13.28 -29.77 -19.57
N ALA A 145 13.20 -29.91 -20.90
CA ALA A 145 12.72 -31.11 -21.57
C ALA A 145 13.87 -32.11 -21.71
#